data_AF-A0A8W8MS46-F1
#
_entry.id   AF-A0A8W8MS46-F1
#
_cell.length_a   1.000
_cell.length_b   1.000
_cell.length_c   1.000
_cell.angle_alpha   90.00
_cell.angle_beta   90.00
_cell.angle_gamma   90.00
#
_symmetry.space_group_name_H-M   'P 1'
#
loop_
_entity.id
_entity.type
_entity.pdbx_description
1 polymer ?
#
loop_
_entity_poly.entity_id
_entity_poly.type
_entity_poly.pdbx_seq_one_letter_code
_entity_poly.pdbx_strand_id
1 'polypeptide(L)'
;DLTGTLIISSKPVAVFSGNRCNKLNSFGFCSHLVEQIPPMDSLDTTYIVPPHFERSGTMVRVVSAHTGSTTFSYTIDKSTSTKTIGTFGNFDITVSGKQAVVVDSKRQVLVLSFGLAARRQKNGDPYMTMVPGVNQYVHQYHVSVPQGFEKNYFAIMVKKGSKSSLLLDNDSISSKNTVSEASVTVKGLDYVVLTVMVNQGVHRVETKDRSRFGLMIYGHGHDDGYGFAANILGPGKL
;
A
#
# COMPACT_ATOMS: atom_id res chain seq x y z
N ASP A 1 3.64 12.21 -17.51
CA ASP A 1 3.64 10.95 -16.74
C ASP A 1 4.35 9.90 -17.60
N LEU A 2 5.33 9.19 -17.06
CA LEU A 2 6.12 8.17 -17.77
C LEU A 2 5.61 6.74 -17.51
N THR A 3 4.45 6.60 -16.86
CA THR A 3 3.79 5.32 -16.64
C THR A 3 3.67 4.53 -17.95
N GLY A 4 4.09 3.27 -17.91
CA GLY A 4 4.09 2.38 -19.08
C GLY A 4 5.39 2.36 -19.91
N THR A 5 6.42 3.09 -19.47
CA THR A 5 7.77 3.01 -20.08
C THR A 5 8.43 1.68 -19.75
N LEU A 6 8.91 0.95 -20.77
CA LEU A 6 9.70 -0.27 -20.60
C LEU A 6 11.18 0.08 -20.43
N ILE A 7 11.77 -0.38 -19.34
CA ILE A 7 13.20 -0.24 -19.06
C ILE A 7 13.83 -1.63 -19.06
N ILE A 8 14.83 -1.82 -19.93
CA ILE A 8 15.61 -3.07 -20.02
C ILE A 8 17.06 -2.73 -19.72
N SER A 9 17.67 -3.48 -18.81
CA SER A 9 19.07 -3.33 -18.45
C SER A 9 19.71 -4.71 -18.30
N SER A 10 20.94 -4.86 -18.81
CA SER A 10 21.79 -6.03 -18.58
C SER A 10 22.65 -5.89 -17.32
N LYS A 11 22.55 -4.76 -16.62
CA LYS A 11 23.25 -4.46 -15.36
C LYS A 11 22.25 -4.17 -14.25
N PRO A 12 22.62 -4.37 -12.97
CA PRO A 12 21.81 -3.90 -11.85
C PRO A 12 21.57 -2.39 -11.96
N VAL A 13 20.31 -1.98 -11.93
CA VAL A 13 19.87 -0.58 -11.95
C VAL A 13 18.78 -0.35 -10.92
N ALA A 14 18.76 0.83 -10.32
CA ALA A 14 17.63 1.30 -9.53
C ALA A 14 16.78 2.23 -10.40
N VAL A 15 15.50 1.92 -10.54
CA VAL A 15 14.54 2.75 -11.29
C VAL A 15 13.68 3.52 -10.30
N PHE A 16 13.64 4.84 -10.44
CA PHE A 16 12.74 5.70 -9.69
C PHE A 16 11.75 6.33 -10.67
N SER A 17 10.47 6.31 -10.31
CA SER A 17 9.41 6.92 -11.11
C SER A 17 8.48 7.74 -10.23
N GLY A 18 7.87 8.77 -10.80
CA GLY A 18 7.11 9.73 -10.02
C GLY A 18 6.74 11.00 -10.75
N ASN A 19 6.36 12.00 -9.97
CA ASN A 19 6.05 13.34 -10.44
C ASN A 19 6.57 14.35 -9.41
N ARG A 20 7.30 15.36 -9.89
CA ARG A 20 7.90 16.39 -9.03
C ARG A 20 6.86 17.27 -8.32
N CYS A 21 5.69 17.46 -8.93
CA CYS A 21 4.64 18.34 -8.46
C CYS A 21 3.29 17.83 -8.95
N ASN A 22 2.59 17.05 -8.11
CA ASN A 22 1.25 16.55 -8.42
C ASN A 22 0.22 16.92 -7.34
N LYS A 23 -0.92 17.45 -7.79
CA LYS A 23 -2.10 17.70 -6.95
C LYS A 23 -3.14 16.61 -7.28
N LEU A 24 -2.98 15.42 -6.69
CA LEU A 24 -3.89 14.28 -6.91
C LEU A 24 -5.36 14.54 -6.51
N ASN A 25 -5.63 15.73 -5.94
CA ASN A 25 -6.92 16.36 -5.78
C ASN A 25 -6.77 17.88 -6.00
N SER A 26 -7.85 18.61 -6.28
CA SER A 26 -7.84 20.07 -6.48
C SER A 26 -7.57 20.92 -5.23
N PHE A 27 -7.07 20.34 -4.14
CA PHE A 27 -6.82 20.99 -2.85
C PHE A 27 -5.34 20.85 -2.46
N GLY A 28 -4.83 21.80 -1.67
CA GLY A 28 -3.46 21.78 -1.15
C GLY A 28 -2.39 22.27 -2.15
N PHE A 29 -1.13 22.07 -1.76
CA PHE A 29 0.00 22.26 -2.66
C PHE A 29 0.26 20.94 -3.41
N CYS A 30 1.22 20.98 -4.35
CA CYS A 30 1.57 19.78 -5.09
C CYS A 30 2.70 19.04 -4.36
N SER A 31 2.60 17.72 -4.31
CA SER A 31 3.64 16.89 -3.70
C SER A 31 4.67 16.43 -4.71
N HIS A 32 5.88 16.21 -4.19
CA HIS A 32 6.85 15.34 -4.82
C HIS A 32 6.47 13.87 -4.56
N LEU A 33 6.02 13.17 -5.59
CA LEU A 33 5.68 11.76 -5.53
C LEU A 33 6.81 10.98 -6.18
N VAL A 34 7.48 10.09 -5.45
CA VAL A 34 8.54 9.24 -6.00
C VAL A 34 8.55 7.89 -5.32
N GLU A 35 8.76 6.84 -6.10
CA GLU A 35 8.98 5.49 -5.59
C GLU A 35 10.08 4.78 -6.38
N GLN A 36 10.81 3.90 -5.70
CA GLN A 36 11.67 2.94 -6.37
C GLN A 36 10.81 1.81 -6.94
N ILE A 37 10.84 1.63 -8.26
CA ILE A 37 10.07 0.61 -8.95
C ILE A 37 10.88 -0.70 -8.95
N PRO A 38 10.32 -1.80 -8.43
CA PRO A 38 11.02 -3.07 -8.41
C PRO A 38 11.02 -3.73 -9.79
N PRO A 39 11.91 -4.71 -10.05
CA PRO A 39 11.91 -5.46 -11.31
C PRO A 39 10.57 -6.15 -11.58
N MET A 40 10.19 -6.26 -12.85
CA MET A 40 8.89 -6.79 -13.26
C MET A 40 8.63 -8.22 -12.73
N ASP A 41 9.66 -9.05 -12.70
CA ASP A 41 9.58 -10.44 -12.21
C ASP A 41 9.30 -10.55 -10.71
N SER A 42 9.55 -9.46 -9.96
CA SER A 42 9.33 -9.42 -8.52
C SER A 42 7.89 -9.06 -8.13
N LEU A 43 7.13 -8.48 -9.06
CA LEU A 43 5.73 -8.10 -8.86
C LEU A 43 4.87 -9.32 -8.53
N ASP A 44 3.73 -9.08 -7.91
CA ASP A 44 2.74 -10.07 -7.55
C ASP A 44 1.48 -9.95 -8.42
N THR A 45 0.56 -10.88 -8.21
CA THR A 45 -0.74 -10.97 -8.88
C THR A 45 -1.90 -10.60 -7.96
N THR A 46 -1.68 -10.55 -6.65
CA THR A 46 -2.73 -10.31 -5.66
C THR A 46 -2.25 -9.33 -4.59
N TYR A 47 -3.06 -8.30 -4.33
CA TYR A 47 -2.74 -7.20 -3.43
C TYR A 47 -3.92 -6.87 -2.53
N ILE A 48 -3.62 -6.44 -1.30
CA ILE A 48 -4.59 -5.79 -0.42
C ILE A 48 -4.11 -4.35 -0.23
N VAL A 49 -4.88 -3.39 -0.72
CA VAL A 49 -4.59 -1.97 -0.56
C VAL A 49 -5.35 -1.45 0.66
N PRO A 50 -4.66 -1.06 1.74
CA PRO A 50 -5.31 -0.50 2.91
C PRO A 50 -5.86 0.91 2.64
N PRO A 51 -6.87 1.36 3.40
CA PRO A 51 -7.26 2.76 3.39
C PRO A 51 -6.15 3.64 3.98
N HIS A 52 -6.09 4.90 3.53
CA HIS A 52 -5.32 5.94 4.24
C HIS A 52 -6.26 6.69 5.18
N PHE A 53 -6.16 6.40 6.48
CA PHE A 53 -7.03 6.98 7.50
C PHE A 53 -6.89 8.50 7.58
N GLU A 54 -7.99 9.22 7.89
CA GLU A 54 -8.04 10.69 7.95
C GLU A 54 -7.69 11.43 6.64
N ARG A 55 -7.63 10.72 5.51
CA ARG A 55 -7.47 11.28 4.17
C ARG A 55 -8.81 11.36 3.44
N SER A 56 -8.90 12.16 2.37
CA SER A 56 -10.14 12.25 1.58
C SER A 56 -10.44 10.99 0.78
N GLY A 57 -9.44 10.14 0.57
CA GLY A 57 -9.58 8.90 -0.17
C GLY A 57 -8.26 8.22 -0.41
N THR A 58 -8.35 7.05 -1.01
CA THR A 58 -7.23 6.34 -1.60
C THR A 58 -7.45 6.28 -3.10
N MET A 59 -6.46 6.72 -3.88
CA MET A 59 -6.39 6.37 -5.30
C MET A 59 -5.46 5.16 -5.44
N VAL A 60 -5.92 4.12 -6.13
CA VAL A 60 -5.16 2.92 -6.43
C VAL A 60 -4.89 2.90 -7.92
N ARG A 61 -3.62 2.87 -8.30
CA ARG A 61 -3.21 2.73 -9.70
C ARG A 61 -2.71 1.31 -9.95
N VAL A 62 -3.35 0.62 -10.88
CA VAL A 62 -2.92 -0.70 -11.36
C VAL A 62 -2.24 -0.52 -12.71
N VAL A 63 -1.01 -0.98 -12.85
CA VAL A 63 -0.20 -0.85 -14.09
C VAL A 63 0.13 -2.24 -14.63
N SER A 64 -0.05 -2.42 -15.94
CA SER A 64 0.31 -3.66 -16.64
C SER A 64 1.82 -3.79 -16.74
N ALA A 65 2.35 -4.94 -16.35
CA ALA A 65 3.75 -5.31 -16.55
C ALA A 65 3.95 -6.11 -17.86
N HIS A 66 3.02 -6.03 -18.81
CA HIS A 66 3.05 -6.90 -19.98
C HIS A 66 2.70 -6.17 -21.27
N THR A 67 3.24 -6.70 -22.38
CA THR A 67 2.98 -6.25 -23.75
C THR A 67 1.60 -6.64 -24.27
N GLY A 68 0.92 -7.60 -23.63
CA GLY A 68 -0.45 -8.00 -23.96
C GLY A 68 -1.50 -7.28 -23.11
N SER A 69 -2.77 -7.57 -23.39
CA SER A 69 -3.86 -7.16 -22.50
C SER A 69 -3.73 -7.87 -21.14
N THR A 70 -3.85 -7.08 -20.07
CA THR A 70 -3.85 -7.58 -18.70
C THR A 70 -5.23 -7.35 -18.12
N THR A 71 -5.93 -8.44 -17.80
CA THR A 71 -7.20 -8.38 -17.08
C THR A 71 -6.96 -8.55 -15.59
N PHE A 72 -7.60 -7.69 -14.79
CA PHE A 72 -7.60 -7.78 -13.34
C PHE A 72 -9.00 -7.48 -12.81
N SER A 73 -9.30 -8.00 -11.63
CA SER A 73 -10.47 -7.62 -10.84
C SER A 73 -10.04 -6.77 -9.65
N TYR A 74 -10.94 -5.92 -9.20
CA TYR A 74 -10.81 -5.27 -7.91
C TYR A 74 -12.12 -5.38 -7.13
N THR A 75 -12.00 -5.62 -5.84
CA THR A 75 -13.11 -5.77 -4.91
C THR A 75 -13.03 -4.67 -3.86
N ILE A 76 -14.15 -3.95 -3.70
CA ILE A 76 -14.35 -2.94 -2.67
C ILE A 76 -15.57 -3.38 -1.88
N ASP A 77 -15.41 -3.58 -0.58
CA ASP A 77 -16.40 -4.19 0.29
C ASP A 77 -16.87 -5.55 -0.27
N LYS A 78 -18.10 -5.63 -0.79
CA LYS A 78 -18.68 -6.84 -1.40
C LYS A 78 -18.83 -6.76 -2.92
N SER A 79 -18.44 -5.64 -3.52
CA SER A 79 -18.63 -5.39 -4.95
C SER A 79 -17.34 -5.63 -5.72
N THR A 80 -17.40 -6.51 -6.72
CA THR A 80 -16.25 -6.83 -7.59
C THR A 80 -16.47 -6.27 -8.98
N SER A 81 -15.46 -5.59 -9.51
CA SER A 81 -15.42 -5.09 -10.88
C SER A 81 -14.23 -5.70 -11.61
N THR A 82 -14.35 -5.89 -12.93
CA THR A 82 -13.25 -6.37 -13.78
C THR A 82 -12.86 -5.28 -14.77
N LYS A 83 -11.56 -5.14 -15.01
CA LYS A 83 -10.99 -4.22 -15.99
C LYS A 83 -9.93 -4.92 -16.82
N THR A 84 -9.74 -4.42 -18.02
CA THR A 84 -8.67 -4.84 -18.92
C THR A 84 -7.87 -3.59 -19.30
N ILE A 85 -6.57 -3.66 -19.09
CA ILE A 85 -5.60 -2.63 -19.49
C ILE A 85 -4.78 -3.16 -20.66
N GLY A 86 -4.47 -2.28 -21.61
CA GLY A 86 -3.64 -2.60 -22.76
C GLY A 86 -2.16 -2.76 -22.39
N THR A 87 -1.33 -2.90 -23.42
CA THR A 87 0.14 -2.95 -23.33
C THR A 87 0.67 -1.83 -22.45
N PHE A 88 1.29 -2.18 -21.32
CA PHE A 88 1.85 -1.24 -20.34
C PHE A 88 0.89 -0.14 -19.87
N GLY A 89 -0.42 -0.33 -20.03
CA GLY A 89 -1.45 0.61 -19.64
C GLY A 89 -1.65 0.64 -18.12
N ASN A 90 -2.40 1.63 -17.65
CA ASN A 90 -2.80 1.72 -16.25
C ASN A 90 -4.29 2.01 -16.09
N PHE A 91 -4.82 1.77 -14.89
CA PHE A 91 -6.18 2.12 -14.52
C PHE A 91 -6.21 2.60 -13.06
N ASP A 92 -6.90 3.73 -12.83
CA ASP A 92 -7.03 4.34 -11.52
C ASP A 92 -8.40 4.01 -10.90
N ILE A 93 -8.39 3.62 -9.63
CA ILE A 93 -9.57 3.35 -8.80
C ILE A 93 -9.54 4.33 -7.64
N THR A 94 -10.59 5.10 -7.43
CA THR A 94 -10.70 6.00 -6.28
C THR A 94 -11.72 5.47 -5.28
N VAL A 95 -11.31 5.33 -4.03
CA VAL A 95 -12.16 4.87 -2.91
C VAL A 95 -12.09 5.84 -1.74
N SER A 96 -13.06 5.76 -0.83
CA SER A 96 -13.04 6.57 0.39
C SER A 96 -11.89 6.16 1.32
N GLY A 97 -11.45 7.06 2.21
CA GLY A 97 -10.35 6.83 3.15
C GLY A 97 -10.65 5.83 4.28
N LYS A 98 -11.69 5.01 4.13
CA LYS A 98 -12.09 3.94 5.07
C LYS A 98 -12.19 2.57 4.40
N GLN A 99 -12.12 2.51 3.07
CA GLN A 99 -12.30 1.27 2.31
C GLN A 99 -10.96 0.67 1.93
N ALA A 100 -10.82 -0.64 2.16
CA ALA A 100 -9.73 -1.42 1.59
C ALA A 100 -10.12 -1.92 0.19
N VAL A 101 -9.13 -2.13 -0.67
CA VAL A 101 -9.31 -2.65 -2.02
C VAL A 101 -8.51 -3.94 -2.17
N VAL A 102 -9.14 -5.00 -2.64
CA VAL A 102 -8.42 -6.21 -3.08
C VAL A 102 -8.23 -6.10 -4.59
N VAL A 103 -7.00 -6.26 -5.07
CA VAL A 103 -6.70 -6.36 -6.51
C VAL A 103 -6.23 -7.78 -6.79
N ASP A 104 -6.83 -8.43 -7.78
CA ASP A 104 -6.43 -9.76 -8.23
C ASP A 104 -6.28 -9.80 -9.76
N SER A 105 -5.19 -10.37 -10.24
CA SER A 105 -4.90 -10.50 -11.66
C SER A 105 -4.39 -11.89 -12.01
N LYS A 106 -4.54 -12.27 -13.28
CA LYS A 106 -3.96 -13.51 -13.79
C LYS A 106 -2.47 -13.37 -14.09
N ARG A 107 -1.96 -12.14 -14.18
CA ARG A 107 -0.57 -11.82 -14.51
C ARG A 107 -0.04 -10.76 -13.56
N GLN A 108 1.29 -10.62 -13.53
CA GLN A 108 1.93 -9.66 -12.63
C GLN A 108 1.51 -8.25 -12.99
N VAL A 109 1.12 -7.48 -11.98
CA VAL A 109 0.75 -6.06 -12.10
C VAL A 109 1.48 -5.28 -11.04
N LEU A 110 1.80 -4.03 -11.34
CA LEU A 110 2.28 -3.07 -10.35
C LEU A 110 1.06 -2.38 -9.72
N VAL A 111 1.02 -2.31 -8.39
CA VAL A 111 -0.03 -1.60 -7.66
C VAL A 111 0.58 -0.48 -6.83
N LEU A 112 0.18 0.75 -7.14
CA LEU A 112 0.51 1.96 -6.38
C LEU A 112 -0.73 2.42 -5.61
N SER A 113 -0.52 2.90 -4.40
CA SER A 113 -1.54 3.50 -3.56
C SER A 113 -1.17 4.95 -3.29
N PHE A 114 -2.14 5.86 -3.36
CA PHE A 114 -1.95 7.27 -3.12
C PHE A 114 -2.89 7.74 -2.01
N GLY A 115 -2.33 8.32 -0.95
CA GLY A 115 -3.09 8.97 0.10
C GLY A 115 -3.53 10.35 -0.36
N LEU A 116 -4.81 10.53 -0.68
CA LEU A 116 -5.32 11.78 -1.24
C LEU A 116 -5.43 12.91 -0.20
N ALA A 117 -5.06 14.13 -0.57
CA ALA A 117 -5.16 15.31 0.30
C ALA A 117 -6.58 15.49 0.86
N ALA A 118 -6.67 15.81 2.17
CA ALA A 118 -7.94 16.05 2.86
C ALA A 118 -8.46 17.49 2.63
N ARG A 119 -9.75 17.64 2.30
CA ARG A 119 -10.39 18.95 1.99
C ARG A 119 -10.45 19.93 3.17
N ARG A 120 -10.44 19.44 4.40
CA ARG A 120 -10.54 20.26 5.62
C ARG A 120 -9.60 19.67 6.68
N GLN A 121 -8.60 20.46 7.08
CA GLN A 121 -7.56 20.23 8.09
C GLN A 121 -6.24 19.61 7.60
N LYS A 122 -5.15 20.26 8.05
CA LYS A 122 -3.84 19.80 8.59
C LYS A 122 -3.36 18.35 8.40
N ASN A 123 -3.84 17.62 7.42
CA ASN A 123 -3.50 16.21 7.24
C ASN A 123 -2.56 16.00 6.05
N GLY A 124 -1.88 17.05 5.59
CA GLY A 124 -0.79 16.98 4.62
C GLY A 124 -1.19 16.87 3.16
N ASP A 125 -0.24 17.15 2.29
CA ASP A 125 -0.33 16.97 0.85
C ASP A 125 -0.33 15.48 0.44
N PRO A 126 -0.64 15.10 -0.83
CA PRO A 126 -0.70 13.69 -1.21
C PRO A 126 0.66 12.97 -1.14
N TYR A 127 0.65 11.66 -0.97
CA TYR A 127 1.85 10.83 -1.09
C TYR A 127 1.54 9.58 -1.91
N MET A 128 2.60 8.96 -2.44
CA MET A 128 2.55 7.74 -3.23
C MET A 128 3.22 6.62 -2.43
N THR A 129 2.72 5.40 -2.58
CA THR A 129 3.29 4.23 -1.92
C THR A 129 3.15 3.00 -2.81
N MET A 130 4.22 2.22 -2.92
CA MET A 130 4.19 0.86 -3.46
C MET A 130 3.39 -0.07 -2.56
N VAL A 131 2.43 -0.82 -3.11
CA VAL A 131 1.68 -1.82 -2.32
C VAL A 131 2.37 -3.18 -2.42
N PRO A 132 2.74 -3.84 -1.30
CA PRO A 132 3.33 -5.16 -1.35
C PRO A 132 2.28 -6.21 -1.74
N GLY A 133 2.70 -7.18 -2.55
CA GLY A 133 1.87 -8.33 -2.89
C GLY A 133 1.68 -9.27 -1.71
N VAL A 134 0.54 -9.97 -1.66
CA VAL A 134 0.22 -10.91 -0.56
C VAL A 134 1.27 -12.02 -0.42
N ASN A 135 1.93 -12.43 -1.52
CA ASN A 135 2.99 -13.43 -1.50
C ASN A 135 4.35 -12.89 -1.02
N GLN A 136 4.48 -11.57 -0.89
CA GLN A 136 5.68 -10.90 -0.40
C GLN A 136 5.67 -10.69 1.12
N TYR A 137 4.53 -10.94 1.77
CA TYR A 137 4.36 -10.77 3.21
C TYR A 137 5.36 -11.62 4.01
N VAL A 138 5.83 -11.10 5.14
CA VAL A 138 6.66 -11.84 6.10
C VAL A 138 6.00 -11.83 7.47
N HIS A 139 6.57 -12.57 8.42
CA HIS A 139 5.99 -12.73 9.76
C HIS A 139 6.59 -11.78 10.80
N GLN A 140 7.62 -11.01 10.42
CA GLN A 140 8.31 -10.07 11.30
C GLN A 140 8.91 -8.93 10.49
N TYR A 141 8.79 -7.72 11.02
CA TYR A 141 9.28 -6.49 10.45
C TYR A 141 10.02 -5.67 11.51
N HIS A 142 11.09 -5.00 11.09
CA HIS A 142 11.72 -3.90 11.83
C HIS A 142 11.61 -2.66 10.96
N VAL A 143 10.93 -1.63 11.47
CA VAL A 143 10.59 -0.43 10.69
C VAL A 143 10.89 0.83 11.48
N SER A 144 11.31 1.88 10.79
CA SER A 144 11.51 3.20 11.37
C SER A 144 10.37 4.11 10.95
N VAL A 145 9.61 4.60 11.92
CA VAL A 145 8.60 5.65 11.73
C VAL A 145 9.30 7.01 11.76
N PRO A 146 9.23 7.80 10.66
CA PRO A 146 9.87 9.11 10.58
C PRO A 146 9.44 10.08 11.68
N GLN A 147 10.34 10.99 12.03
CA GLN A 147 10.04 12.15 12.88
C GLN A 147 9.46 13.30 12.04
N GLY A 148 8.80 14.26 12.69
CA GLY A 148 8.31 15.49 12.04
C GLY A 148 6.89 15.41 11.47
N PHE A 149 6.20 14.29 11.64
CA PHE A 149 4.79 14.12 11.30
C PHE A 149 3.93 14.05 12.57
N GLU A 150 2.76 14.69 12.54
CA GLU A 150 1.87 14.80 13.69
C GLU A 150 1.20 13.46 14.02
N LYS A 151 0.87 12.67 12.99
CA LYS A 151 0.19 11.38 13.12
C LYS A 151 0.86 10.34 12.25
N ASN A 152 1.09 9.16 12.83
CA ASN A 152 1.72 8.03 12.15
C ASN A 152 0.89 6.77 12.36
N TYR A 153 0.86 5.92 11.33
CA TYR A 153 0.03 4.74 11.28
C TYR A 153 0.76 3.56 10.65
N PHE A 154 0.48 2.38 11.20
CA PHE A 154 0.70 1.11 10.53
C PHE A 154 -0.61 0.64 9.91
N ALA A 155 -0.59 0.35 8.61
CA ALA A 155 -1.59 -0.50 7.97
C ALA A 155 -1.09 -1.94 7.95
N ILE A 156 -1.83 -2.81 8.63
CA ILE A 156 -1.47 -4.22 8.83
C ILE A 156 -2.50 -5.11 8.15
N MET A 157 -2.06 -5.89 7.16
CA MET A 157 -2.92 -6.83 6.42
C MET A 157 -2.59 -8.26 6.86
N VAL A 158 -3.38 -8.81 7.80
CA VAL A 158 -3.13 -10.13 8.40
C VAL A 158 -4.31 -11.06 8.16
N LYS A 159 -4.07 -12.37 8.06
CA LYS A 159 -5.17 -13.35 8.03
C LYS A 159 -6.02 -13.21 9.29
N LYS A 160 -7.34 -13.28 9.15
CA LYS A 160 -8.30 -13.09 10.25
C LYS A 160 -8.02 -14.01 11.45
N GLY A 161 -7.68 -15.28 11.19
CA GLY A 161 -7.35 -16.27 12.23
C GLY A 161 -6.04 -15.99 12.98
N SER A 162 -5.15 -15.16 12.43
CA SER A 162 -3.86 -14.81 13.03
C SER A 162 -3.83 -13.42 13.64
N LYS A 163 -4.95 -12.69 13.62
CA LYS A 163 -5.04 -11.33 14.18
C LYS A 163 -4.58 -11.29 15.65
N SER A 164 -4.98 -12.27 16.46
CA SER A 164 -4.64 -12.33 17.88
C SER A 164 -3.18 -12.68 18.16
N SER A 165 -2.41 -13.13 17.16
CA SER A 165 -0.98 -13.40 17.30
C SER A 165 -0.11 -12.17 17.04
N LEU A 166 -0.69 -11.07 16.52
CA LEU A 166 0.04 -9.84 16.21
C LEU A 166 0.57 -9.15 17.47
N LEU A 167 1.84 -8.78 17.41
CA LEU A 167 2.52 -7.97 18.41
C LEU A 167 3.12 -6.71 17.79
N LEU A 168 3.08 -5.64 18.56
CA LEU A 168 3.85 -4.42 18.35
C LEU A 168 4.74 -4.22 19.58
N ASP A 169 6.06 -4.21 19.37
CA ASP A 169 7.07 -4.04 20.42
C ASP A 169 6.93 -5.03 21.60
N ASN A 170 6.64 -6.30 21.27
CA ASN A 170 6.37 -7.42 22.19
C ASN A 170 4.98 -7.41 22.84
N ASP A 171 4.22 -6.33 22.70
CA ASP A 171 2.89 -6.19 23.29
C ASP A 171 1.78 -6.50 22.29
N SER A 172 0.65 -6.99 22.79
CA SER A 172 -0.57 -7.10 21.98
C SER A 172 -1.04 -5.72 21.53
N ILE A 173 -1.50 -5.61 20.29
CA ILE A 173 -2.01 -4.33 19.76
C ILE A 173 -3.31 -3.94 20.49
N SER A 174 -3.26 -2.83 21.21
CA SER A 174 -4.39 -2.30 21.97
C SER A 174 -5.51 -1.80 21.05
N SER A 175 -6.76 -2.10 21.40
CA SER A 175 -7.95 -1.56 20.71
C SER A 175 -8.04 -0.03 20.75
N LYS A 176 -7.36 0.62 21.71
CA LYS A 176 -7.28 2.09 21.79
C LYS A 176 -6.40 2.69 20.69
N ASN A 177 -5.40 1.94 20.21
CA ASN A 177 -4.50 2.37 19.15
C ASN A 177 -5.02 1.98 17.76
N THR A 178 -5.90 0.99 17.67
CA THR A 178 -6.56 0.58 16.42
C THR A 178 -7.66 1.58 16.04
N VAL A 179 -7.38 2.46 15.09
CA VAL A 179 -8.30 3.52 14.64
C VAL A 179 -9.23 3.09 13.50
N SER A 180 -8.90 1.99 12.82
CA SER A 180 -9.74 1.43 11.76
C SER A 180 -9.49 -0.07 11.62
N GLU A 181 -10.55 -0.81 11.27
CA GLU A 181 -10.48 -2.23 10.95
C GLU A 181 -11.48 -2.53 9.82
N ALA A 182 -10.99 -3.18 8.76
CA ALA A 182 -11.81 -3.68 7.67
C ALA A 182 -11.57 -5.18 7.45
N SER A 183 -12.60 -5.92 7.03
CA SER A 183 -12.46 -7.31 6.60
C SER A 183 -12.47 -7.38 5.08
N VAL A 184 -11.56 -8.16 4.51
CA VAL A 184 -11.51 -8.42 3.07
C VAL A 184 -11.29 -9.92 2.82
N THR A 185 -11.80 -10.44 1.71
CA THR A 185 -11.59 -11.82 1.30
C THR A 185 -10.68 -11.86 0.08
N VAL A 186 -9.62 -12.66 0.16
CA VAL A 186 -8.62 -12.84 -0.90
C VAL A 186 -8.50 -14.31 -1.23
N LYS A 187 -8.91 -14.71 -2.44
CA LYS A 187 -8.84 -16.11 -2.91
C LYS A 187 -9.45 -17.12 -1.90
N GLY A 188 -10.59 -16.76 -1.31
CA GLY A 188 -11.30 -17.57 -0.31
C GLY A 188 -10.73 -17.53 1.11
N LEU A 189 -9.69 -16.73 1.37
CA LEU A 189 -9.13 -16.51 2.71
C LEU A 189 -9.52 -15.13 3.23
N ASP A 190 -10.01 -15.08 4.47
CA ASP A 190 -10.35 -13.82 5.12
C ASP A 190 -9.10 -13.16 5.74
N TYR A 191 -8.92 -11.89 5.43
CA TYR A 191 -7.95 -10.99 6.03
C TYR A 191 -8.67 -9.90 6.82
N VAL A 192 -7.97 -9.38 7.83
CA VAL A 192 -8.30 -8.11 8.46
C VAL A 192 -7.23 -7.10 8.10
N VAL A 193 -7.68 -5.89 7.78
CA VAL A 193 -6.84 -4.72 7.50
C VAL A 193 -6.99 -3.79 8.68
N LEU A 194 -5.95 -3.69 9.51
CA LEU A 194 -5.92 -2.83 10.69
C LEU A 194 -5.19 -1.54 10.35
N THR A 195 -5.71 -0.41 10.82
CA THR A 195 -4.94 0.83 10.93
C THR A 195 -4.66 1.07 12.41
N VAL A 196 -3.38 1.11 12.77
CA VAL A 196 -2.90 1.24 14.14
C VAL A 196 -2.10 2.54 14.25
N MET A 197 -2.49 3.44 15.14
CA MET A 197 -1.73 4.64 15.46
C MET A 197 -0.45 4.25 16.21
N VAL A 198 0.68 4.83 15.79
CA VAL A 198 2.01 4.57 16.35
C VAL A 198 2.78 5.86 16.57
N ASN A 199 3.78 5.81 17.44
CA ASN A 199 4.69 6.92 17.66
C ASN A 199 5.81 6.91 16.62
N GLN A 200 6.55 8.01 16.51
CA GLN A 200 7.82 8.03 15.77
C GLN A 200 8.87 7.14 16.47
N GLY A 201 9.82 6.61 15.70
CA GLY A 201 10.88 5.75 16.22
C GLY A 201 10.93 4.38 15.56
N VAL A 202 11.77 3.49 16.11
CA VAL A 202 11.95 2.14 15.58
C VAL A 202 10.98 1.19 16.27
N HIS A 203 10.26 0.41 15.48
CA HIS A 203 9.28 -0.56 15.96
C HIS A 203 9.55 -1.95 15.40
N ARG A 204 9.19 -2.95 16.19
CA ARG A 204 9.17 -4.36 15.79
C ARG A 204 7.73 -4.85 15.74
N VAL A 205 7.29 -5.31 14.57
CA VAL A 205 5.94 -5.85 14.37
C VAL A 205 6.06 -7.30 13.95
N GLU A 206 5.36 -8.21 14.61
CA GLU A 206 5.44 -9.63 14.29
C GLU A 206 4.15 -10.40 14.60
N THR A 207 4.09 -11.64 14.16
CA THR A 207 3.08 -12.62 14.57
C THR A 207 3.70 -13.77 15.36
N LYS A 208 3.14 -14.08 16.54
CA LYS A 208 3.60 -15.21 17.39
C LYS A 208 3.48 -16.56 16.70
N ASP A 209 2.45 -16.76 15.89
CA ASP A 209 2.18 -17.99 15.14
C ASP A 209 2.99 -18.10 13.83
N ARG A 210 3.89 -17.14 13.57
CA ARG A 210 4.68 -17.01 12.33
C ARG A 210 3.83 -16.84 11.06
N SER A 211 2.56 -16.46 11.21
CA SER A 211 1.70 -16.17 10.05
C SER A 211 2.17 -14.90 9.34
N ARG A 212 2.31 -14.99 8.01
CA ARG A 212 2.75 -13.86 7.19
C ARG A 212 1.65 -12.79 7.11
N PHE A 213 2.05 -11.53 7.20
CA PHE A 213 1.17 -10.37 7.08
C PHE A 213 1.87 -9.25 6.31
N GLY A 214 1.10 -8.33 5.74
CA GLY A 214 1.62 -7.14 5.07
C GLY A 214 1.69 -5.97 6.04
N LEU A 215 2.73 -5.15 5.91
CA LEU A 215 2.91 -3.94 6.70
C LEU A 215 3.24 -2.75 5.79
N MET A 216 2.42 -1.71 5.89
CA MET A 216 2.67 -0.41 5.29
C MET A 216 2.69 0.66 6.38
N ILE A 217 3.55 1.65 6.22
CA ILE A 217 3.72 2.75 7.15
C ILE A 217 3.31 4.02 6.42
N TYR A 218 2.53 4.86 7.07
CA TYR A 218 2.20 6.17 6.54
C TYR A 218 1.92 7.15 7.67
N GLY A 219 1.95 8.43 7.34
CA GLY A 219 1.63 9.48 8.29
C GLY A 219 1.44 10.82 7.62
N HIS A 220 0.96 11.76 8.39
CA HIS A 220 0.70 13.11 7.95
C HIS A 220 0.96 14.14 9.04
N GLY A 221 1.46 15.30 8.61
CA GLY A 221 1.55 16.52 9.39
C GLY A 221 0.72 17.61 8.73
N HIS A 222 0.94 18.86 9.14
CA HIS A 222 0.15 19.99 8.66
C HIS A 222 0.13 20.10 7.13
N ASP A 223 1.32 20.07 6.52
CA ASP A 223 1.53 20.38 5.10
C ASP A 223 1.97 19.16 4.27
N ASP A 224 2.55 18.14 4.89
CA ASP A 224 3.13 17.00 4.17
C ASP A 224 2.64 15.65 4.70
N GLY A 225 2.77 14.62 3.88
CA GLY A 225 2.48 13.24 4.22
C GLY A 225 3.49 12.29 3.59
N TYR A 226 3.62 11.11 4.18
CA TYR A 226 4.52 10.09 3.68
C TYR A 226 3.84 8.73 3.70
N GLY A 227 4.34 7.81 2.89
CA GLY A 227 3.99 6.41 3.00
C GLY A 227 5.03 5.53 2.30
N PHE A 228 5.27 4.35 2.86
CA PHE A 228 6.14 3.33 2.28
C PHE A 228 5.69 1.94 2.75
N ALA A 229 6.02 0.90 1.98
CA ALA A 229 5.86 -0.47 2.44
C ALA A 229 7.06 -0.90 3.29
N ALA A 230 6.82 -1.67 4.35
CA ALA A 230 7.90 -2.21 5.18
C ALA A 230 8.81 -3.16 4.39
N ASN A 231 8.27 -3.80 3.36
CA ASN A 231 9.02 -4.56 2.37
C ASN A 231 8.31 -4.50 1.01
N ILE A 232 9.08 -4.51 -0.08
CA ILE A 232 8.56 -4.62 -1.46
C ILE A 232 9.10 -5.88 -2.16
N LEU A 233 10.06 -6.56 -1.51
CA LEU A 233 10.66 -7.82 -1.93
C LEU A 233 10.70 -8.75 -0.71
N GLY A 234 10.06 -9.92 -0.81
CA GLY A 234 10.15 -10.96 0.23
C GLY A 234 11.43 -11.81 0.04
N PRO A 235 11.81 -12.63 1.04
CA PRO A 235 13.04 -13.44 1.02
C PRO A 235 13.06 -14.60 -0.01
N GLY A 236 12.17 -14.59 -1.02
CA GLY A 236 11.99 -15.71 -1.97
C GLY A 236 12.09 -15.34 -3.45
N LYS A 237 12.65 -14.18 -3.79
CA LYS A 237 12.92 -13.78 -5.19
C LYS A 237 14.25 -13.01 -5.34
N LEU A 238 15.31 -13.55 -4.76
CA LEU A 238 16.70 -13.27 -5.15
C LEU A 238 17.30 -14.56 -5.70
#